data_AF-A0A536VG14-F1
#
_entry.id   AF-A0A536VG14-F1
#
_cell.length_a   1.000
_cell.length_b   1.000
_cell.length_c   1.000
_cell.angle_alpha   90.00
_cell.angle_beta   90.00
_cell.angle_gamma   90.00
#
_symmetry.space_group_name_H-M   'P 1'
#
loop_
_entity.id
_entity.type
_entity.pdbx_description
1 polymer ?
#
loop_
_entity_poly.entity_id
_entity_poly.type
_entity_poly.pdbx_seq_one_letter_code
_entity_poly.pdbx_strand_id
1 'polypeptide(L)' 'GTNSEANSLSQNERIDLLEQLVEAGIDPRRLMPGTGCCSLPETVRLTSHAVKLGCAGVLMLPPFYYKGVGDEG' A
#
# COMPACT_ATOMS: atom_id res chain seq x y z
N GLY A 1 -1.63 4.42 6.24
CA GLY A 1 -0.60 5.38 5.76
C GLY A 1 0.43 5.60 6.85
N THR A 2 1.19 6.70 6.83
CA THR A 2 2.21 7.00 7.86
C THR A 2 1.64 7.00 9.28
N ASN A 3 0.48 7.65 9.51
CA ASN A 3 -0.19 7.67 10.82
C ASN A 3 -0.67 6.30 11.31
N SER A 4 -0.79 5.33 10.39
CA SER A 4 -1.18 3.95 10.71
C SER A 4 0.04 3.04 10.84
N GLU A 5 1.25 3.62 10.86
CA GLU A 5 2.52 2.89 11.01
C GLU A 5 2.72 1.80 9.95
N ALA A 6 2.29 2.04 8.71
CA ALA A 6 2.33 1.03 7.65
C ALA A 6 3.72 0.42 7.39
N ASN A 7 4.80 1.15 7.68
CA ASN A 7 6.18 0.66 7.54
C ASN A 7 6.61 -0.28 8.68
N SER A 8 5.88 -0.31 9.79
CA SER A 8 6.10 -1.21 10.92
C SER A 8 5.41 -2.57 10.73
N LEU A 9 4.56 -2.69 9.71
CA LEU A 9 3.82 -3.91 9.38
C LEU A 9 4.50 -4.65 8.23
N SER A 10 4.50 -5.98 8.32
CA SER A 10 4.90 -6.83 7.21
C SER A 10 3.95 -6.71 6.03
N GLN A 11 4.41 -7.17 4.86
CA GLN A 11 3.58 -7.20 3.67
C GLN A 11 2.28 -8.00 3.86
N ASN A 12 2.36 -9.15 4.53
CA ASN A 12 1.19 -10.02 4.73
C ASN A 12 0.20 -9.39 5.71
N GLU A 13 0.67 -8.81 6.82
CA GLU A 13 -0.22 -8.10 7.76
C GLU A 13 -0.98 -6.96 7.07
N ARG A 14 -0.36 -6.26 6.12
CA ARG A 14 -1.01 -5.19 5.35
C ARG A 14 -2.06 -5.70 4.37
N ILE A 15 -1.84 -6.89 3.80
CA ILE A 15 -2.82 -7.56 2.93
C ILE A 15 -4.00 -8.00 3.77
N ASP A 16 -3.74 -8.75 4.84
CA ASP A 16 -4.77 -9.30 5.72
C ASP A 16 -5.61 -8.17 6.34
N LEU A 17 -4.99 -7.06 6.74
CA LEU A 17 -5.70 -5.91 7.29
C LEU A 17 -6.60 -5.23 6.24
N LEU A 18 -6.18 -5.16 4.97
CA LEU A 18 -7.00 -4.61 3.91
C LEU A 18 -8.20 -5.53 3.61
N GLU A 19 -7.99 -6.84 3.54
CA GLU A 19 -9.06 -7.83 3.37
C GLU A 19 -10.08 -7.74 4.51
N GLN A 20 -9.62 -7.69 5.76
CA GLN A 20 -10.49 -7.57 6.94
C GLN A 20 -11.37 -6.30 6.91
N LEU A 21 -10.85 -5.17 6.42
CA LEU A 21 -11.66 -3.95 6.29
C LEU A 21 -12.80 -4.15 5.28
N VAL A 22 -12.52 -4.82 4.16
CA VAL A 22 -13.51 -5.11 3.12
C VAL A 22 -14.54 -6.13 3.62
N GLU A 23 -14.09 -7.20 4.28
CA GLU A 23 -14.94 -8.20 4.91
C GLU A 23 -15.84 -7.62 6.01
N ALA A 24 -15.34 -6.62 6.75
CA ALA A 24 -16.12 -5.86 7.72
C ALA A 24 -17.17 -4.92 7.08
N GLY A 25 -17.29 -4.90 5.75
CA GLY A 25 -18.31 -4.16 5.01
C GLY A 25 -17.91 -2.74 4.60
N ILE A 26 -16.62 -2.38 4.72
CA ILE A 26 -16.16 -1.08 4.22
C ILE A 26 -16.05 -1.16 2.69
N ASP A 27 -16.79 -0.29 1.99
CA ASP A 27 -16.74 -0.20 0.53
C ASP A 27 -15.30 0.12 0.06
N PRO A 28 -14.65 -0.79 -0.71
CA PRO A 28 -13.30 -0.58 -1.22
C PRO A 28 -13.15 0.71 -2.01
N ARG A 29 -14.21 1.19 -2.67
CA ARG A 29 -14.20 2.44 -3.44
C ARG A 29 -14.06 3.69 -2.55
N ARG A 30 -14.07 3.53 -1.24
CA ARG A 30 -13.80 4.58 -0.25
C ARG A 30 -12.42 4.42 0.40
N LEU A 31 -11.64 3.42 -0.01
CA LEU A 31 -10.32 3.13 0.51
C LEU A 31 -9.22 3.63 -0.43
N MET A 32 -8.12 4.08 0.19
CA MET A 32 -6.87 4.43 -0.47
C MET A 32 -5.69 3.88 0.35
N PRO A 33 -5.42 2.56 0.29
CA PRO A 33 -4.33 1.96 1.06
C PRO A 33 -2.98 2.51 0.60
N GLY A 34 -2.07 2.71 1.55
CA GLY A 34 -0.67 3.03 1.25
C GLY A 34 0.06 1.78 0.79
N THR A 35 0.68 1.79 -0.39
CA THR A 35 1.35 0.62 -0.98
C THR A 35 2.80 0.85 -1.33
N GLY A 36 3.29 2.09 -1.30
CA GLY A 36 4.68 2.42 -1.61
C GLY A 36 5.66 1.89 -0.56
N CYS A 37 6.63 1.10 -1.02
CA CYS A 37 7.73 0.55 -0.24
C CYS A 37 9.07 0.78 -0.99
N CYS A 38 10.20 0.65 -0.29
CA CYS A 38 11.52 0.64 -0.96
C CYS A 38 11.74 -0.61 -1.83
N SER A 39 11.02 -1.69 -1.54
CA SER A 39 11.02 -2.92 -2.33
C SER A 39 10.00 -2.81 -3.47
N LEU A 40 10.47 -2.86 -4.72
CA LEU A 40 9.60 -2.85 -5.89
C LEU A 40 8.65 -4.08 -5.92
N PRO A 41 9.12 -5.32 -5.72
CA PRO A 41 8.23 -6.48 -5.67
C PRO A 41 7.14 -6.34 -4.60
N GLU A 42 7.49 -5.77 -3.45
CA GLU A 42 6.53 -5.57 -2.36
C GLU A 42 5.44 -4.57 -2.74
N THR A 43 5.87 -3.44 -3.31
CA THR A 43 5.02 -2.37 -3.81
C THR A 43 4.05 -2.88 -4.87
N VAL A 44 4.54 -3.65 -5.84
CA VAL A 44 3.71 -4.23 -6.92
C VAL A 44 2.67 -5.18 -6.34
N ARG A 45 3.05 -6.08 -5.43
CA ARG A 45 2.11 -7.04 -4.84
C ARG A 45 1.01 -6.35 -4.02
N LEU A 46 1.36 -5.38 -3.17
CA LEU A 46 0.39 -4.61 -2.39
C LEU A 46 -0.56 -3.82 -3.30
N THR A 47 -0.02 -3.16 -4.32
CA THR A 47 -0.80 -2.37 -5.28
C THR A 47 -1.74 -3.26 -6.10
N SER A 48 -1.24 -4.36 -6.63
CA SER A 48 -2.06 -5.32 -7.38
C SER A 48 -3.19 -5.87 -6.53
N HIS A 49 -2.92 -6.16 -5.26
CA HIS A 49 -3.92 -6.67 -4.33
C HIS A 49 -5.02 -5.62 -4.05
N ALA A 50 -4.63 -4.37 -3.74
CA ALA A 50 -5.58 -3.27 -3.55
C ALA A 50 -6.47 -3.02 -4.78
N VAL A 51 -5.89 -3.08 -5.98
CA VAL A 51 -6.63 -2.95 -7.25
C VAL A 51 -7.62 -4.10 -7.43
N LYS A 52 -7.22 -5.35 -7.15
CA LYS A 52 -8.10 -6.52 -7.25
C LYS A 52 -9.30 -6.45 -6.29
N LEU A 53 -9.10 -5.86 -5.10
CA LEU A 53 -10.18 -5.60 -4.14
C LEU A 53 -11.10 -4.44 -4.55
N GLY A 54 -10.79 -3.71 -5.62
CA GLY A 54 -11.61 -2.60 -6.10
C GLY A 54 -11.40 -1.29 -5.33
N CYS A 55 -10.23 -1.10 -4.70
CA CYS A 55 -9.89 0.17 -4.06
C CYS A 55 -9.94 1.32 -5.08
N ALA A 56 -10.43 2.50 -4.66
CA ALA A 56 -10.52 3.66 -5.56
C ALA A 56 -9.16 4.22 -6.00
N GLY A 57 -8.12 3.94 -5.22
CA GLY A 57 -6.75 4.30 -5.56
C GLY A 57 -5.77 3.74 -4.53
N VAL A 58 -4.50 4.08 -4.69
CA VAL A 58 -3.44 3.77 -3.73
C VAL A 58 -2.64 5.02 -3.42
N LEU A 59 -2.16 5.11 -2.19
CA LEU A 59 -1.19 6.12 -1.80
C LEU A 59 0.22 5.55 -2.02
N MET A 60 0.86 5.98 -3.11
CA MET A 60 2.19 5.53 -3.51
C MET A 60 3.26 6.53 -3.08
N LEU A 61 4.14 6.12 -2.17
CA LEU A 61 5.35 6.87 -1.83
C LEU A 61 6.51 6.40 -2.73
N PRO A 62 7.39 7.31 -3.18
CA PRO A 62 8.64 6.90 -3.83
C PRO A 62 9.54 6.11 -2.85
N PRO A 63 10.45 5.27 -3.33
CA PRO A 63 11.45 4.60 -2.49
C PRO A 63 12.24 5.63 -1.68
N PHE A 64 12.35 5.41 -0.38
CA PHE A 64 12.90 6.40 0.57
C PHE A 64 14.21 5.96 1.23
N TYR A 65 14.74 4.79 0.89
CA TYR A 65 15.99 4.28 1.46
C TYR A 65 17.20 5.06 0.94
N TYR A 66 17.35 5.13 -0.40
CA TYR A 66 18.39 5.93 -1.04
C TYR A 66 18.03 7.42 -1.07
N LYS A 67 19.05 8.28 -1.03
CA LYS A 67 18.92 9.74 -0.94
C LYS A 67 19.54 10.41 -2.16
N GLY A 68 19.07 11.61 -2.50
CA GLY A 68 19.57 12.35 -3.67
C GLY A 68 19.18 11.72 -5.01
N VAL A 69 18.09 10.96 -5.02
CA VAL A 69 17.52 10.36 -6.23
C VAL A 69 16.89 11.47 -7.07
N GLY A 70 17.17 11.48 -8.38
CA GLY A 70 16.62 12.45 -9.33
C GLY A 70 15.23 12.06 -9.81
N ASP A 71 14.64 12.88 -10.67
CA ASP A 71 13.27 12.66 -11.17
C ASP A 71 13.13 11.38 -12.02
N GLU A 72 14.20 10.96 -12.69
CA GLU A 72 14.25 9.70 -13.45
C GLU A 72 14.41 8.44 -12.57
N GLY A 73 14.62 8.63 -11.26
CA GLY A 73 14.85 7.55 -10.29
C GLY A 73 16.32 7.19 -10.05
#